data_AF-A0A1H9HXH6-F1
#
_entry.id   AF-A0A1H9HXH6-F1
#
_cell.length_a   1.000
_cell.length_b   1.000
_cell.length_c   1.000
_cell.angle_alpha   90.00
_cell.angle_beta   90.00
_cell.angle_gamma   90.00
#
_symmetry.space_group_name_H-M   'P 1'
#
loop_
_entity.id
_entity.type
_entity.pdbx_description
1 polymer ?
#
loop_
_entity_poly.entity_id
_entity_poly.type
_entity_poly.pdbx_seq_one_letter_code
_entity_poly.pdbx_strand_id
1 'polypeptide(L)'
;MTTLKIERSPEQFAEELKGLEHVDWPAVWAGPPNPGQALDDWCALFGWKPTSAERVLTVRSVTGQHFGLYPVREAGWAPVKQLSWTSWEVWAQDPSENDEVLAQSAGTWASYVAAARPVLGEPAFAGSWDDPAFPEPPHERHWLMPLDLRLEDMDPYRMAMWRESDPEGRITVLTVSLGPAIGPGGYRSARINVDCYPPEHL
;
A
#
# COMPACT_ATOMS: atom_id res chain seq x y z
N MET A 1 2.43 -13.77 -23.22
CA MET A 1 3.15 -12.63 -22.66
C MET A 1 2.29 -12.03 -21.56
N THR A 2 2.87 -11.67 -20.43
CA THR A 2 2.16 -11.10 -19.28
C THR A 2 1.40 -9.82 -19.64
N THR A 3 0.32 -9.52 -18.94
CA THR A 3 -0.49 -8.31 -19.16
C THR A 3 -0.45 -7.37 -17.95
N LEU A 4 -0.04 -6.13 -18.19
CA LEU A 4 -0.14 -5.04 -17.21
C LEU A 4 -1.59 -4.58 -17.10
N LYS A 5 -2.09 -4.47 -15.86
CA LYS A 5 -3.43 -3.96 -15.54
C LYS A 5 -3.38 -2.55 -14.97
N ILE A 6 -2.35 -2.28 -14.16
CA ILE A 6 -2.04 -0.96 -13.63
C ILE A 6 -0.55 -0.73 -13.88
N GLU A 7 -0.23 0.41 -14.49
CA GLU A 7 1.13 0.78 -14.87
C GLU A 7 1.38 2.24 -14.48
N ARG A 8 1.39 2.53 -13.17
CA ARG A 8 2.05 3.77 -12.76
C ARG A 8 3.55 3.58 -12.95
N SER A 9 4.24 4.63 -13.37
CA SER A 9 5.71 4.59 -13.40
C SER A 9 6.28 4.84 -12.00
N PRO A 10 7.53 4.46 -11.73
CA PRO A 10 8.21 4.82 -10.49
C PRO A 10 8.23 6.33 -10.23
N GLU A 11 8.32 7.16 -11.27
CA GLU A 11 8.29 8.63 -11.18
C GLU A 11 6.92 9.12 -10.74
N GLN A 12 5.84 8.61 -11.35
CA GLN A 12 4.47 8.95 -10.94
C GLN A 12 4.19 8.51 -9.50
N PHE A 13 4.74 7.36 -9.09
CA PHE A 13 4.68 6.90 -7.72
C PHE A 13 5.41 7.85 -6.76
N ALA A 14 6.62 8.30 -7.10
CA ALA A 14 7.36 9.25 -6.29
C ALA A 14 6.65 10.62 -6.20
N GLU A 15 6.03 11.08 -7.29
CA GLU A 15 5.19 12.30 -7.27
C GLU A 15 3.99 12.16 -6.34
N GLU A 16 3.34 10.99 -6.33
CA GLU A 16 2.25 10.73 -5.40
C GLU A 16 2.74 10.74 -3.95
N LEU A 17 3.87 10.09 -3.65
CA LEU A 17 4.46 10.11 -2.31
C LEU A 17 4.80 11.54 -1.84
N LYS A 18 5.28 12.41 -2.74
CA LYS A 18 5.52 13.84 -2.42
C LYS A 18 4.22 14.55 -2.08
N GLY A 19 3.14 14.26 -2.80
CA GLY A 19 1.80 14.80 -2.50
C GLY A 19 1.32 14.47 -1.08
N LEU A 20 1.83 13.40 -0.48
CA LEU A 20 1.51 12.94 0.86
C LEU A 20 2.36 13.58 1.98
N GLU A 21 3.45 14.30 1.67
CA GLU A 21 4.32 14.94 2.67
C GLU A 21 3.62 16.05 3.46
N HIS A 22 2.63 16.71 2.85
CA HIS A 22 1.93 17.86 3.45
C HIS A 22 0.54 17.52 4.01
N VAL A 23 0.20 16.23 4.05
CA VAL A 23 -1.08 15.76 4.60
C VAL A 23 -1.02 15.83 6.13
N ASP A 24 -2.06 16.41 6.74
CA ASP A 24 -2.27 16.33 8.20
C ASP A 24 -2.77 14.92 8.55
N TRP A 25 -1.82 14.02 8.83
CA TRP A 25 -2.08 12.62 9.14
C TRP A 25 -2.90 12.41 10.41
N PRO A 26 -2.68 13.14 11.53
CA PRO A 26 -3.60 13.10 12.66
C PRO A 26 -5.07 13.33 12.27
N ALA A 27 -5.34 14.29 11.38
CA ALA A 27 -6.70 14.52 10.88
C ALA A 27 -7.22 13.36 9.99
N VAL A 28 -6.34 12.75 9.17
CA VAL A 28 -6.69 11.55 8.38
C VAL A 28 -7.04 10.36 9.27
N TRP A 29 -6.23 10.10 10.31
CA TRP A 29 -6.41 8.97 11.23
C TRP A 29 -7.62 9.14 12.13
N ALA A 30 -7.97 10.37 12.52
CA ALA A 30 -9.21 10.67 13.22
C ALA A 30 -10.46 10.27 12.40
N GLY A 31 -10.32 10.23 11.07
CA GLY A 31 -11.33 9.78 10.13
C GLY A 31 -12.17 10.93 9.55
N PRO A 32 -12.85 10.67 8.42
CA PRO A 32 -13.64 11.68 7.73
C PRO A 32 -14.96 11.98 8.48
N PRO A 33 -15.51 13.20 8.34
CA PRO A 33 -16.86 13.50 8.80
C PRO A 33 -17.91 12.78 7.92
N ASN A 34 -19.15 12.73 8.39
CA ASN A 34 -20.29 12.16 7.66
C ASN A 34 -20.45 12.73 6.22
N PRO A 35 -21.09 12.00 5.28
CA PRO A 35 -21.27 12.44 3.90
C PRO A 35 -21.93 13.81 3.78
N GLY A 36 -21.54 14.54 2.73
CA GLY A 36 -22.06 15.86 2.39
C GLY A 36 -20.94 16.88 2.30
N GLN A 37 -21.28 18.16 2.36
CA GLN A 37 -20.31 19.26 2.18
C GLN A 37 -19.11 19.17 3.13
N ALA A 38 -19.33 18.73 4.38
CA ALA A 38 -18.24 18.58 5.34
C ALA A 38 -17.19 17.54 4.90
N LEU A 39 -17.60 16.46 4.23
CA LEU A 39 -16.69 15.47 3.68
C LEU A 39 -15.91 16.03 2.48
N ASP A 40 -16.60 16.78 1.61
CA ASP A 40 -15.98 17.40 0.45
C ASP A 40 -14.92 18.43 0.89
N ASP A 41 -15.26 19.25 1.87
CA ASP A 41 -14.36 20.24 2.47
C ASP A 41 -13.17 19.56 3.15
N TRP A 42 -13.42 18.50 3.92
CA TRP A 42 -12.37 17.70 4.56
C TRP A 42 -11.41 17.09 3.53
N CYS A 43 -11.93 16.48 2.45
CA CYS A 43 -11.08 15.95 1.38
C CYS A 43 -10.26 17.06 0.70
N ALA A 44 -10.87 18.24 0.49
CA ALA A 44 -10.21 19.37 -0.16
C ALA A 44 -9.02 19.92 0.63
N LEU A 45 -9.01 19.81 1.97
CA LEU A 45 -7.86 20.16 2.81
C LEU A 45 -6.58 19.42 2.41
N PHE A 46 -6.72 18.20 1.91
CA PHE A 46 -5.62 17.35 1.45
C PHE A 46 -5.42 17.37 -0.07
N GLY A 47 -6.17 18.21 -0.79
CA GLY A 47 -6.18 18.22 -2.25
C GLY A 47 -6.84 16.98 -2.86
N TRP A 48 -7.67 16.25 -2.09
CA TRP A 48 -8.32 15.03 -2.52
C TRP A 48 -9.76 15.30 -2.98
N LYS A 49 -10.28 14.42 -3.82
CA LYS A 49 -11.69 14.43 -4.25
C LYS A 49 -12.36 13.09 -3.92
N PRO A 50 -13.48 13.06 -3.17
CA PRO A 50 -14.16 11.81 -2.88
C PRO A 50 -14.75 11.21 -4.16
N THR A 51 -14.61 9.90 -4.33
CA THR A 51 -15.16 9.14 -5.47
C THR A 51 -16.19 8.10 -5.05
N SER A 52 -16.16 7.62 -3.80
CA SER A 52 -17.18 6.75 -3.22
C SER A 52 -17.16 6.81 -1.69
N ALA A 53 -18.32 6.65 -1.04
CA ALA A 53 -18.43 6.82 0.42
C ALA A 53 -19.28 5.76 1.14
N GLU A 54 -19.46 4.56 0.57
CA GLU A 54 -20.41 3.57 1.13
C GLU A 54 -19.85 2.74 2.30
N ARG A 55 -18.63 2.20 2.16
CA ARG A 55 -17.99 1.33 3.18
C ARG A 55 -16.53 1.68 3.45
N VAL A 56 -15.80 1.95 2.38
CA VAL A 56 -14.44 2.50 2.37
C VAL A 56 -14.56 3.83 1.63
N LEU A 57 -14.07 4.91 2.25
CA LEU A 57 -13.98 6.18 1.56
C LEU A 57 -12.87 6.03 0.51
N THR A 58 -13.25 6.14 -0.76
CA THR A 58 -12.28 6.23 -1.85
C THR A 58 -12.15 7.69 -2.23
N VAL A 59 -10.92 8.16 -2.34
CA VAL A 59 -10.62 9.50 -2.82
C VAL A 59 -9.65 9.44 -3.99
N ARG A 60 -9.64 10.50 -4.79
CA ARG A 60 -8.70 10.72 -5.88
C ARG A 60 -7.75 11.86 -5.51
N SER A 61 -6.45 11.59 -5.60
CA SER A 61 -5.39 12.57 -5.38
C SER A 61 -5.30 13.60 -6.52
N VAL A 62 -4.46 14.62 -6.34
CA VAL A 62 -4.12 15.60 -7.37
C VAL A 62 -3.43 14.98 -8.59
N THR A 63 -2.65 13.91 -8.41
CA THR A 63 -2.01 13.16 -9.53
C THR A 63 -2.97 12.15 -10.17
N GLY A 64 -4.17 12.05 -9.62
CA GLY A 64 -5.23 11.15 -10.07
C GLY A 64 -5.10 9.71 -9.58
N GLN A 65 -4.24 9.43 -8.61
CA GLN A 65 -4.22 8.15 -7.91
C GLN A 65 -5.49 8.01 -7.08
N HIS A 66 -6.05 6.80 -7.02
CA HIS A 66 -7.15 6.52 -6.09
C HIS A 66 -6.59 5.91 -4.82
N PHE A 67 -7.05 6.40 -3.67
CA PHE A 67 -6.73 5.89 -2.34
C PHE A 67 -7.99 5.33 -1.71
N GLY A 68 -7.87 4.20 -1.02
CA GLY A 68 -8.89 3.72 -0.08
C GLY A 68 -8.49 4.08 1.35
N LEU A 69 -9.41 4.67 2.10
CA LEU A 69 -9.28 4.92 3.53
C LEU A 69 -10.08 3.87 4.29
N TYR A 70 -9.37 2.94 4.93
CA TYR A 70 -9.94 1.77 5.59
C TYR A 70 -10.19 2.08 7.07
N PRO A 71 -11.46 2.06 7.52
CA PRO A 71 -11.79 2.37 8.91
C PRO A 71 -11.46 1.21 9.86
N VAL A 72 -11.28 1.53 11.15
CA VAL A 72 -11.11 0.53 12.23
C VAL A 72 -12.37 -0.34 12.37
N ARG A 73 -13.56 0.21 12.12
CA ARG A 73 -14.84 -0.49 12.17
C ARG A 73 -15.55 -0.37 10.82
N GLU A 74 -16.32 -1.40 10.46
CA GLU A 74 -17.12 -1.41 9.24
C GLU A 74 -18.24 -0.34 9.32
N ALA A 75 -17.92 0.86 8.85
CA ALA A 75 -18.77 2.00 8.49
C ALA A 75 -17.80 3.18 8.32
N GLY A 76 -17.69 3.75 7.12
CA GLY A 76 -16.62 4.67 6.67
C GLY A 76 -16.45 6.02 7.38
N TRP A 77 -16.98 6.17 8.59
CA TRP A 77 -17.02 7.40 9.41
C TRP A 77 -16.33 7.21 10.78
N ALA A 78 -15.49 6.19 10.87
CA ALA A 78 -14.69 5.87 12.05
C ALA A 78 -13.23 6.25 11.80
N PRO A 79 -12.39 6.26 12.85
CA PRO A 79 -10.95 6.39 12.70
C PRO A 79 -10.39 5.46 11.63
N VAL A 80 -9.43 5.96 10.86
CA VAL A 80 -8.81 5.24 9.75
C VAL A 80 -7.62 4.47 10.28
N LYS A 81 -7.59 3.15 10.03
CA LYS A 81 -6.46 2.29 10.40
C LYS A 81 -5.42 2.16 9.30
N GLN A 82 -5.79 2.48 8.06
CA GLN A 82 -4.92 2.30 6.89
C GLN A 82 -5.43 3.16 5.73
N LEU A 83 -4.51 3.85 5.05
CA LEU A 83 -4.71 4.35 3.71
C LEU A 83 -3.96 3.42 2.74
N SER A 84 -4.60 2.98 1.66
CA SER A 84 -3.99 2.02 0.72
C SER A 84 -4.28 2.34 -0.74
N TRP A 85 -3.33 2.01 -1.62
CA TRP A 85 -3.55 1.94 -3.06
C TRP A 85 -2.63 0.95 -3.77
N THR A 86 -3.04 0.51 -4.95
CA THR A 86 -2.20 -0.26 -5.87
C THR A 86 -1.58 0.67 -6.91
N SER A 87 -0.25 0.65 -7.03
CA SER A 87 0.47 1.45 -8.03
C SER A 87 0.79 0.68 -9.30
N TRP A 88 0.88 -0.64 -9.21
CA TRP A 88 1.26 -1.49 -10.33
C TRP A 88 0.64 -2.88 -10.19
N GLU A 89 0.24 -3.48 -11.30
CA GLU A 89 -0.35 -4.81 -11.32
C GLU A 89 -0.06 -5.52 -12.64
N VAL A 90 0.41 -6.77 -12.56
CA VAL A 90 0.65 -7.65 -13.71
C VAL A 90 -0.02 -9.01 -13.53
N TRP A 91 -0.45 -9.60 -14.63
CA TRP A 91 -1.10 -10.90 -14.68
C TRP A 91 -0.43 -11.79 -15.71
N ALA A 92 -0.09 -13.02 -15.32
CA ALA A 92 0.19 -14.09 -16.26
C ALA A 92 -1.05 -14.35 -17.13
N GLN A 93 -0.82 -14.63 -18.41
CA GLN A 93 -1.85 -15.12 -19.34
C GLN A 93 -1.76 -16.63 -19.54
N ASP A 94 -0.64 -17.24 -19.14
CA ASP A 94 -0.38 -18.67 -19.20
C ASP A 94 0.43 -19.12 -17.96
N PRO A 95 0.27 -20.36 -17.45
CA PRO A 95 0.99 -20.80 -16.26
C PRO A 95 2.52 -20.83 -16.43
N SER A 96 3.02 -20.95 -17.67
CA SER A 96 4.45 -20.86 -17.96
C SER A 96 5.04 -19.46 -17.72
N GLU A 97 4.20 -18.44 -17.58
CA GLU A 97 4.61 -17.05 -17.33
C GLU A 97 4.67 -16.71 -15.83
N ASN A 98 4.33 -17.67 -14.96
CA ASN A 98 4.28 -17.41 -13.52
C ASN A 98 5.65 -16.97 -12.96
N ASP A 99 6.75 -17.54 -13.45
CA ASP A 99 8.11 -17.14 -13.05
C ASP A 99 8.48 -15.76 -13.59
N GLU A 100 7.99 -15.41 -14.78
CA GLU A 100 8.17 -14.07 -15.38
C GLU A 100 7.46 -13.01 -14.52
N VAL A 101 6.24 -13.28 -14.05
CA VAL A 101 5.51 -12.40 -13.11
C VAL A 101 6.31 -12.16 -11.83
N LEU A 102 6.95 -13.19 -11.27
CA LEU A 102 7.79 -13.05 -10.06
C LEU A 102 9.03 -12.20 -10.33
N ALA A 103 9.76 -12.49 -11.41
CA ALA A 103 10.94 -11.74 -11.79
C ALA A 103 10.62 -10.26 -12.08
N GLN A 104 9.55 -10.01 -12.84
CA GLN A 104 9.11 -8.67 -13.20
C GLN A 104 8.64 -7.89 -11.98
N SER A 105 7.85 -8.51 -11.08
CA SER A 105 7.39 -7.83 -9.86
C SER A 105 8.54 -7.49 -8.91
N ALA A 106 9.54 -8.37 -8.75
CA ALA A 106 10.74 -8.09 -7.97
C ALA A 106 11.56 -6.92 -8.56
N GLY A 107 11.75 -6.90 -9.88
CA GLY A 107 12.45 -5.83 -10.58
C GLY A 107 11.72 -4.50 -10.50
N THR A 108 10.41 -4.49 -10.74
CA THR A 108 9.57 -3.28 -10.64
C THR A 108 9.55 -2.77 -9.20
N TRP A 109 9.38 -3.64 -8.21
CA TRP A 109 9.44 -3.26 -6.79
C TRP A 109 10.77 -2.57 -6.43
N ALA A 110 11.90 -3.09 -6.89
CA ALA A 110 13.20 -2.46 -6.64
C ALA A 110 13.29 -1.03 -7.23
N SER A 111 12.73 -0.82 -8.43
CA SER A 111 12.63 0.51 -9.04
C SER A 111 11.74 1.46 -8.25
N TYR A 112 10.63 0.96 -7.69
CA TYR A 112 9.75 1.73 -6.81
C TYR A 112 10.45 2.11 -5.49
N VAL A 113 11.15 1.18 -4.85
CA VAL A 113 11.96 1.49 -3.65
C VAL A 113 12.99 2.57 -3.96
N ALA A 114 13.68 2.47 -5.10
CA ALA A 114 14.63 3.48 -5.53
C ALA A 114 13.97 4.86 -5.74
N ALA A 115 12.76 4.89 -6.29
CA ALA A 115 11.99 6.13 -6.49
C ALA A 115 11.42 6.72 -5.19
N ALA A 116 11.13 5.89 -4.18
CA ALA A 116 10.67 6.35 -2.86
C ALA A 116 11.79 6.97 -2.03
N ARG A 117 13.04 6.50 -2.16
CA ARG A 117 14.18 6.94 -1.33
C ARG A 117 14.39 8.46 -1.27
N PRO A 118 14.33 9.22 -2.39
CA PRO A 118 14.49 10.67 -2.36
C PRO A 118 13.37 11.41 -1.63
N VAL A 119 12.23 10.75 -1.37
CA VAL A 119 11.04 11.33 -0.75
C VAL A 119 10.94 10.91 0.71
N LEU A 120 11.00 9.61 0.98
CA LEU A 120 10.81 9.03 2.31
C LEU A 120 12.11 8.75 3.07
N GLY A 121 13.27 8.95 2.43
CA GLY A 121 14.58 8.56 2.96
C GLY A 121 14.88 7.07 2.78
N GLU A 122 15.90 6.57 3.50
CA GLU A 122 16.23 5.15 3.47
C GLU A 122 15.18 4.32 4.23
N PRO A 123 14.76 3.17 3.67
CA PRO A 123 13.81 2.30 4.35
C PRO A 123 14.45 1.69 5.60
N ALA A 124 13.65 1.55 6.66
CA ALA A 124 14.02 0.80 7.86
C ALA A 124 14.18 -0.71 7.57
N PHE A 125 13.48 -1.20 6.54
CA PHE A 125 13.62 -2.56 6.02
C PHE A 125 13.33 -2.58 4.52
N ALA A 126 14.08 -3.35 3.74
CA ALA A 126 13.77 -3.65 2.35
C ALA A 126 14.30 -5.05 1.99
N GLY A 127 13.41 -6.02 1.78
CA GLY A 127 13.80 -7.42 1.61
C GLY A 127 12.70 -8.33 1.07
N SER A 128 13.03 -9.61 0.96
CA SER A 128 12.13 -10.68 0.52
C SER A 128 11.35 -11.28 1.69
N TRP A 129 10.27 -11.99 1.37
CA TRP A 129 9.42 -12.71 2.33
C TRP A 129 10.17 -13.70 3.23
N ASP A 130 11.36 -14.17 2.84
CA ASP A 130 12.21 -15.12 3.56
C ASP A 130 13.48 -14.48 4.15
N ASP A 131 13.60 -13.14 4.08
CA ASP A 131 14.76 -12.43 4.62
C ASP A 131 14.85 -12.63 6.15
N PRO A 132 16.00 -13.08 6.70
CA PRO A 132 16.18 -13.23 8.15
C PRO A 132 15.99 -11.94 8.95
N ALA A 133 16.15 -10.78 8.31
CA ALA A 133 15.93 -9.47 8.92
C ALA A 133 14.50 -8.94 8.74
N PHE A 134 13.58 -9.74 8.18
CA PHE A 134 12.17 -9.33 8.03
C PHE A 134 11.58 -8.96 9.40
N PRO A 135 10.92 -7.79 9.52
CA PRO A 135 10.41 -7.34 10.81
C PRO A 135 9.27 -8.23 11.29
N GLU A 136 9.34 -8.63 12.57
CA GLU A 136 8.27 -9.39 13.22
C GLU A 136 7.18 -8.45 13.77
N PRO A 137 5.89 -8.85 13.73
CA PRO A 137 4.81 -8.06 14.29
C PRO A 137 4.99 -7.89 15.81
N PRO A 138 4.89 -6.66 16.36
CA PRO A 138 5.02 -6.42 17.80
C PRO A 138 3.88 -7.03 18.63
N HIS A 139 2.73 -7.34 18.01
CA HIS A 139 1.57 -7.96 18.64
C HIS A 139 0.68 -8.69 17.62
N GLU A 140 -0.18 -9.60 18.07
CA GLU A 140 -1.03 -10.45 17.21
C GLU A 140 -2.01 -9.68 16.29
N ARG A 141 -2.37 -8.44 16.64
CA ARG A 141 -3.30 -7.60 15.84
C ARG A 141 -2.59 -6.63 14.90
N HIS A 142 -1.32 -6.88 14.61
CA HIS A 142 -0.52 -5.99 13.77
C HIS A 142 -0.86 -6.17 12.29
N TRP A 143 -0.55 -5.17 11.48
CA TRP A 143 -0.77 -5.24 10.02
C TRP A 143 0.23 -6.17 9.31
N LEU A 144 1.38 -6.45 9.95
CA LEU A 144 2.31 -7.49 9.49
C LEU A 144 1.76 -8.87 9.80
N MET A 145 1.87 -9.76 8.82
CA MET A 145 1.51 -11.16 8.98
C MET A 145 2.55 -11.90 9.85
N PRO A 146 2.11 -12.84 10.71
CA PRO A 146 3.01 -13.73 11.45
C PRO A 146 3.99 -14.51 10.56
N LEU A 147 5.17 -14.85 11.10
CA LEU A 147 6.25 -15.55 10.40
C LEU A 147 5.80 -16.83 9.68
N ASP A 148 5.02 -17.68 10.35
CA ASP A 148 4.56 -18.97 9.81
C ASP A 148 3.70 -18.77 8.56
N LEU A 149 2.70 -17.88 8.63
CA LEU A 149 1.83 -17.57 7.49
C LEU A 149 2.59 -16.85 6.37
N ARG A 150 3.54 -15.95 6.71
CA ARG A 150 4.40 -15.29 5.72
C ARG A 150 5.26 -16.28 4.95
N LEU A 151 5.84 -17.26 5.63
CA LEU A 151 6.66 -18.28 4.96
C LEU A 151 5.80 -19.25 4.14
N GLU A 152 4.59 -19.57 4.60
CA GLU A 152 3.64 -20.44 3.88
C GLU A 152 3.14 -19.78 2.59
N ASP A 153 2.65 -18.54 2.69
CA ASP A 153 1.98 -17.86 1.59
C ASP A 153 2.93 -17.02 0.70
N MET A 154 4.17 -16.81 1.15
CA MET A 154 5.12 -15.87 0.56
C MET A 154 4.53 -14.46 0.43
N ASP A 155 3.77 -14.02 1.43
CA ASP A 155 3.08 -12.73 1.45
C ASP A 155 3.56 -11.85 2.64
N PRO A 156 4.01 -10.60 2.39
CA PRO A 156 4.33 -10.05 1.09
C PRO A 156 5.60 -10.67 0.50
N TYR A 157 5.61 -10.93 -0.81
CA TYR A 157 6.74 -11.52 -1.54
C TYR A 157 8.01 -10.64 -1.47
N ARG A 158 7.80 -9.34 -1.44
CA ARG A 158 8.79 -8.29 -1.21
C ARG A 158 8.16 -7.21 -0.35
N MET A 159 8.94 -6.59 0.54
CA MET A 159 8.47 -5.48 1.35
C MET A 159 9.58 -4.46 1.55
N ALA A 160 9.22 -3.19 1.45
CA ALA A 160 9.99 -2.09 2.00
C ALA A 160 9.14 -1.28 2.99
N MET A 161 9.75 -0.78 4.06
CA MET A 161 9.06 -0.06 5.13
C MET A 161 9.85 1.19 5.52
N TRP A 162 9.15 2.31 5.64
CA TRP A 162 9.65 3.58 6.13
C TRP A 162 8.88 3.98 7.38
N ARG A 163 9.60 4.44 8.40
CA ARG A 163 9.03 5.01 9.62
C ARG A 163 9.46 6.46 9.69
N GLU A 164 8.49 7.36 9.83
CA GLU A 164 8.80 8.75 10.13
C GLU A 164 9.45 8.86 11.52
N SER A 165 10.31 9.86 11.72
CA SER A 165 11.03 10.05 12.99
C SER A 165 10.15 10.68 14.08
N ASP A 166 9.01 11.26 13.70
CA ASP A 166 8.01 11.82 14.61
C ASP A 166 7.26 10.67 15.33
N PRO A 167 7.08 10.73 16.67
CA PRO A 167 6.22 9.79 17.39
C PRO A 167 4.78 9.69 16.87
N GLU A 168 4.25 10.76 16.25
CA GLU A 168 2.93 10.77 15.59
C GLU A 168 3.02 10.42 14.10
N GLY A 169 4.23 10.15 13.62
CA GLY A 169 4.55 9.95 12.22
C GLY A 169 3.98 8.66 11.65
N ARG A 170 3.68 8.70 10.35
CA ARG A 170 3.11 7.54 9.65
C ARG A 170 4.15 6.46 9.41
N ILE A 171 3.67 5.24 9.25
CA ILE A 171 4.45 4.14 8.69
C ILE A 171 4.01 3.93 7.25
N THR A 172 4.93 4.05 6.29
CA THR A 172 4.66 3.77 4.89
C THR A 172 5.29 2.43 4.50
N VAL A 173 4.51 1.57 3.87
CA VAL A 173 4.90 0.20 3.51
C VAL A 173 4.61 0.01 2.03
N LEU A 174 5.60 -0.55 1.32
CA LEU A 174 5.50 -0.93 -0.08
C LEU A 174 5.63 -2.44 -0.17
N THR A 175 4.58 -3.14 -0.61
CA THR A 175 4.55 -4.59 -0.67
C THR A 175 4.37 -5.10 -2.09
N VAL A 176 4.88 -6.30 -2.37
CA VAL A 176 4.46 -7.12 -3.50
C VAL A 176 3.54 -8.22 -2.97
N SER A 177 2.26 -8.16 -3.30
CA SER A 177 1.31 -9.23 -3.00
C SER A 177 1.12 -10.10 -4.23
N LEU A 178 1.12 -11.42 -4.05
CA LEU A 178 0.89 -12.38 -5.11
C LEU A 178 -0.58 -12.79 -5.15
N GLY A 179 -1.18 -12.77 -6.33
CA GLY A 179 -2.52 -13.33 -6.52
C GLY A 179 -2.51 -14.85 -6.40
N PRO A 180 -3.64 -15.45 -6.02
CA PRO A 180 -3.73 -16.88 -5.76
C PRO A 180 -3.54 -17.67 -7.06
N ALA A 181 -2.54 -18.55 -7.11
CA ALA A 181 -2.40 -19.54 -8.17
C ALA A 181 -3.22 -20.79 -7.81
N ILE A 182 -4.55 -20.71 -7.95
CA ILE A 182 -5.45 -21.78 -7.50
C ILE A 182 -5.34 -22.99 -8.44
N GLY A 183 -4.70 -24.06 -7.95
CA GLY A 183 -4.63 -25.38 -8.59
C GLY A 183 -3.55 -25.53 -9.68
N PRO A 184 -3.31 -26.76 -10.19
CA PRO A 184 -2.40 -27.00 -11.30
C PRO A 184 -2.87 -26.26 -12.55
N GLY A 185 -2.04 -25.34 -13.07
CA GLY A 185 -2.39 -24.46 -14.18
C GLY A 185 -3.02 -23.12 -13.79
N GLY A 186 -2.96 -22.73 -12.50
CA GLY A 186 -3.35 -21.41 -12.06
C GLY A 186 -2.41 -20.30 -12.59
N TYR A 187 -3.00 -19.18 -13.00
CA TYR A 187 -2.28 -17.98 -13.42
C TYR A 187 -1.89 -17.14 -12.20
N ARG A 188 -0.63 -16.74 -12.12
CA ARG A 188 -0.15 -15.85 -11.07
C ARG A 188 -0.41 -14.39 -11.47
N SER A 189 -0.74 -13.56 -10.49
CA SER A 189 -0.65 -12.12 -10.62
C SER A 189 0.25 -11.56 -9.53
N ALA A 190 0.74 -10.35 -9.72
CA ALA A 190 1.48 -9.62 -8.70
C ALA A 190 1.00 -8.16 -8.69
N ARG A 191 0.88 -7.60 -7.48
CA ARG A 191 0.48 -6.22 -7.24
C ARG A 191 1.52 -5.54 -6.37
N ILE A 192 1.87 -4.31 -6.72
CA ILE A 192 2.61 -3.43 -5.82
C ILE A 192 1.61 -2.54 -5.11
N ASN A 193 1.43 -2.80 -3.82
CA ASN A 193 0.57 -2.01 -2.95
C ASN A 193 1.41 -1.07 -2.11
N VAL A 194 0.80 0.07 -1.78
CA VAL A 194 1.35 1.04 -0.87
C VAL A 194 0.34 1.23 0.23
N ASP A 195 0.80 1.06 1.46
CA ASP A 195 -0.02 1.14 2.65
C ASP A 195 0.59 2.16 3.61
N CYS A 196 -0.23 3.08 4.11
CA CYS A 196 0.12 4.01 5.16
C CYS A 196 -0.67 3.66 6.41
N TYR A 197 0.04 3.48 7.52
CA TYR A 197 -0.54 3.17 8.83
C TYR A 197 -0.29 4.31 9.82
N PRO A 198 -1.17 4.49 10.82
CA PRO A 198 -0.87 5.32 11.96
C PRO A 198 0.35 4.77 12.73
N PRO A 199 1.01 5.60 13.55
CA PRO A 199 2.08 5.12 14.44
C PRO A 199 1.58 4.00 15.36
N GLU A 200 2.48 3.09 15.75
CA GLU A 200 2.19 1.90 16.58
C GLU A 200 1.84 2.21 18.06
N HIS A 201 1.33 3.42 18.34
CA HIS A 201 0.90 3.92 19.66
C HIS A 201 -0.51 4.51 19.63
N LEU A 202 -1.51 3.66 19.33
CA LEU A 202 -2.93 3.92 19.64
C LEU A 202 -3.57 2.70 20.29
#